data_AF-A0A522UGN6-F1
#
_entry.id   AF-A0A522UGN6-F1
#
_cell.length_a   1.000
_cell.length_b   1.000
_cell.length_c   1.000
_cell.angle_alpha   90.00
_cell.angle_beta   90.00
_cell.angle_gamma   90.00
#
_symmetry.space_group_name_H-M   'P 1'
#
loop_
_entity.id
_entity.type
_entity.pdbx_description
1 polymer ?
#
loop_
_entity_poly.entity_id
_entity_poly.type
_entity_poly.pdbx_seq_one_letter_code
_entity_poly.pdbx_strand_id
1 'polypeptide(L)'
;GHKIGKESLLDLEKYSQEGHLFFFASIFSHTIKDRTQYPRKAYPGDTGFMYSMSGRIDFGRLFENAVFLELKRDIPQQHDIHYWKSKEGFEADFVIRKGLAIKEIIQVAYELNSEKTKDREVRGLAACARESGLDHGLIITKDFEKLEIVDGIKN
;
A
#
# COMPACT_ATOMS: atom_id res chain seq x y z
N GLY A 1 -4.99 -26.59 -3.40
CA GLY A 1 -5.59 -25.67 -2.41
C GLY A 1 -6.51 -26.44 -1.49
N HIS A 2 -6.68 -25.99 -0.25
CA HIS A 2 -7.60 -26.61 0.70
C HIS A 2 -9.04 -26.21 0.41
N LYS A 3 -9.98 -27.16 0.50
CA LYS A 3 -11.41 -26.90 0.30
C LYS A 3 -12.00 -26.30 1.58
N ILE A 4 -12.21 -25.00 1.59
CA ILE A 4 -12.78 -24.24 2.72
C ILE A 4 -14.01 -23.45 2.26
N GLY A 5 -15.01 -23.33 3.13
CA GLY A 5 -16.19 -22.52 2.88
C GLY A 5 -15.87 -21.02 2.87
N LYS A 6 -16.63 -20.23 2.10
CA LYS A 6 -16.44 -18.77 2.01
C LYS A 6 -16.58 -18.08 3.37
N GLU A 7 -17.55 -18.49 4.17
CA GLU A 7 -17.81 -17.96 5.51
C GLU A 7 -16.61 -18.19 6.43
N SER A 8 -16.11 -19.43 6.50
CA SER A 8 -14.93 -19.78 7.30
C SER A 8 -13.68 -19.00 6.87
N LEU A 9 -13.52 -18.69 5.57
CA LEU A 9 -12.41 -17.87 5.09
C LEU A 9 -12.52 -16.41 5.57
N LEU A 10 -13.73 -15.84 5.55
CA LEU A 10 -13.98 -14.49 6.06
C LEU A 10 -13.76 -14.41 7.58
N ASP A 11 -14.17 -15.43 8.32
CA ASP A 11 -13.93 -15.53 9.76
C ASP A 11 -12.44 -15.64 10.07
N LEU A 12 -11.70 -16.48 9.35
CA LEU A 12 -10.24 -16.59 9.51
C LEU A 12 -9.55 -15.25 9.27
N GLU A 13 -9.96 -14.54 8.22
CA GLU A 13 -9.41 -13.23 7.92
C GLU A 13 -9.69 -12.25 9.07
N LYS A 14 -10.96 -12.16 9.50
CA LYS A 14 -11.38 -11.30 10.61
C LYS A 14 -10.59 -11.60 11.89
N TYR A 15 -10.55 -12.85 12.33
CA TYR A 15 -9.86 -13.24 13.55
C TYR A 15 -8.34 -13.04 13.44
N SER A 16 -7.76 -13.24 12.26
CA SER A 16 -6.34 -12.96 12.03
C SER A 16 -6.00 -11.47 12.14
N GLN A 17 -6.92 -10.59 11.73
CA GLN A 17 -6.76 -9.15 11.86
C GLN A 17 -7.00 -8.65 13.29
N GLU A 18 -8.01 -9.16 13.97
CA GLU A 18 -8.25 -8.86 15.40
C GLU A 18 -7.07 -9.32 16.26
N GLY A 19 -6.47 -10.47 15.93
CA GLY A 19 -5.27 -11.00 16.56
C GLY A 19 -3.95 -10.36 16.10
N HIS A 20 -3.98 -9.34 15.23
CA HIS A 20 -2.80 -8.65 14.70
C HIS A 20 -1.80 -9.56 13.95
N LEU A 21 -2.25 -10.73 13.48
CA LEU A 21 -1.44 -11.67 12.72
C LEU A 21 -1.27 -11.23 11.26
N PHE A 22 -2.37 -10.74 10.66
CA PHE A 22 -2.39 -10.17 9.32
C PHE A 22 -3.29 -8.94 9.30
N PHE A 23 -2.89 -7.93 8.53
CA PHE A 23 -3.71 -6.77 8.24
C PHE A 23 -4.07 -6.77 6.76
N PHE A 24 -5.24 -6.23 6.42
CA PHE A 24 -5.73 -6.25 5.05
C PHE A 24 -6.03 -4.84 4.55
N ALA A 25 -5.36 -4.43 3.48
CA ALA A 25 -5.64 -3.18 2.77
C ALA A 25 -6.50 -3.46 1.54
N SER A 26 -7.64 -2.78 1.43
CA SER A 26 -8.46 -2.81 0.21
C SER A 26 -7.96 -1.83 -0.82
N ILE A 27 -8.33 -2.03 -2.10
CA ILE A 27 -8.06 -1.03 -3.12
C ILE A 27 -8.79 0.28 -2.81
N PHE A 28 -8.15 1.40 -3.10
CA PHE A 28 -8.77 2.70 -3.19
C PHE A 28 -9.58 2.76 -4.48
N SER A 29 -10.90 2.88 -4.33
CA SER A 29 -11.79 3.18 -5.45
C SER A 29 -12.96 4.02 -4.97
N HIS A 30 -13.42 4.89 -5.87
CA HIS A 30 -14.63 5.69 -5.71
C HIS A 30 -15.92 4.86 -5.83
N THR A 31 -15.87 3.64 -6.38
CA THR A 31 -17.04 2.76 -6.51
C THR A 31 -16.92 1.47 -5.70
N ILE A 32 -18.04 1.04 -5.13
CA ILE A 32 -18.13 -0.18 -4.31
C ILE A 32 -17.89 -1.43 -5.16
N LYS A 33 -18.38 -1.45 -6.42
CA LYS A 33 -18.23 -2.58 -7.34
C LYS A 33 -16.76 -2.88 -7.62
N ASP A 34 -15.96 -1.85 -7.87
CA ASP A 34 -14.53 -2.04 -8.12
C ASP A 34 -13.85 -2.61 -6.87
N ARG A 35 -14.14 -2.09 -5.68
CA ARG A 35 -13.54 -2.59 -4.42
C ARG A 35 -13.73 -4.09 -4.21
N THR A 36 -14.87 -4.65 -4.60
CA THR A 36 -15.17 -6.08 -4.43
C THR A 36 -14.49 -6.99 -5.46
N GLN A 37 -14.05 -6.44 -6.60
CA GLN A 37 -13.38 -7.20 -7.65
C GLN A 37 -11.89 -7.34 -7.41
N TYR A 38 -11.28 -6.35 -6.77
CA TYR A 38 -9.85 -6.37 -6.47
C TYR A 38 -9.54 -7.12 -5.17
N PRO A 39 -8.46 -7.92 -5.14
CA PRO A 39 -8.05 -8.62 -3.94
C PRO A 39 -7.60 -7.62 -2.87
N ARG A 40 -7.82 -7.96 -1.60
CA ARG A 40 -7.19 -7.23 -0.49
C ARG A 40 -5.71 -7.61 -0.42
N LYS A 41 -4.82 -6.63 -0.27
CA LYS A 41 -3.40 -6.88 0.03
C LYS A 41 -3.28 -7.29 1.49
N ALA A 42 -2.59 -8.39 1.76
CA ALA A 42 -2.35 -8.90 3.11
C ALA A 42 -0.94 -8.52 3.57
N TYR A 43 -0.85 -7.91 4.75
CA TYR A 43 0.38 -7.48 5.39
C TYR A 43 0.56 -8.25 6.70
N PRO A 44 1.56 -9.15 6.79
CA PRO A 44 1.84 -9.84 8.05
C PRO A 44 2.18 -8.87 9.18
N GLY A 45 1.68 -9.16 10.38
CA GLY A 45 1.98 -8.38 11.59
C GLY A 45 3.44 -8.41 12.03
N ASP A 46 4.21 -9.37 11.50
CA ASP A 46 5.65 -9.51 11.69
C ASP A 46 6.33 -9.79 10.34
N THR A 47 7.37 -9.02 10.00
CA THR A 47 8.11 -9.18 8.74
C THR A 47 8.78 -10.55 8.60
N GLY A 48 9.07 -11.25 9.69
CA GLY A 48 9.63 -12.60 9.73
C GLY A 48 8.74 -13.64 9.04
N PHE A 49 7.43 -13.43 8.98
CA PHE A 49 6.51 -14.29 8.24
C PHE A 49 6.84 -14.38 6.74
N MET A 50 7.41 -13.32 6.16
CA MET A 50 7.68 -13.30 4.73
C MET A 50 8.81 -14.25 4.32
N TYR A 51 9.83 -14.36 5.17
CA TYR A 51 10.87 -15.37 4.99
C TYR A 51 10.30 -16.78 5.20
N SER A 52 9.50 -16.99 6.25
CA SER A 52 8.95 -18.32 6.54
C SER A 52 8.01 -18.85 5.45
N MET A 53 7.28 -17.97 4.76
CA MET A 53 6.35 -18.37 3.69
C MET A 53 7.04 -18.66 2.35
N SER A 54 8.06 -17.87 2.00
CA SER A 54 8.64 -17.89 0.64
C SER A 54 10.04 -18.53 0.58
N GLY A 55 10.71 -18.70 1.72
CA GLY A 55 12.10 -19.13 1.81
C GLY A 55 13.10 -18.15 1.21
N ARG A 56 12.66 -16.95 0.80
CA ARG A 56 13.47 -15.91 0.16
C ARG A 56 13.19 -14.56 0.80
N ILE A 57 14.22 -13.72 0.84
CA ILE A 57 14.10 -12.34 1.32
C ILE A 57 13.90 -11.45 0.10
N ASP A 58 12.73 -10.84 0.00
CA ASP A 58 12.43 -9.76 -0.95
C ASP A 58 12.42 -8.45 -0.17
N PHE A 59 13.50 -7.69 -0.28
CA PHE A 59 13.67 -6.42 0.46
C PHE A 59 12.63 -5.38 0.08
N GLY A 60 12.13 -5.37 -1.16
CA GLY A 60 11.08 -4.44 -1.58
C GLY A 60 9.79 -4.70 -0.81
N ARG A 61 9.34 -5.96 -0.78
CA ARG A 61 8.14 -6.35 -0.03
C ARG A 61 8.33 -6.21 1.48
N LEU A 62 9.52 -6.53 2.00
CA LEU A 62 9.83 -6.38 3.43
C LEU A 62 9.75 -4.92 3.86
N PHE A 63 10.28 -4.04 3.02
CA PHE A 63 10.24 -2.60 3.26
C PHE A 63 8.81 -2.06 3.14
N GLU A 64 8.05 -2.45 2.12
CA GLU A 64 6.61 -2.12 2.01
C GLU A 64 5.84 -2.57 3.26
N ASN A 65 6.06 -3.80 3.73
CA ASN A 65 5.39 -4.31 4.93
C ASN A 65 5.81 -3.56 6.21
N ALA A 66 7.10 -3.23 6.35
CA ALA A 66 7.59 -2.45 7.48
C ALA A 66 6.93 -1.06 7.52
N VAL A 67 6.89 -0.36 6.38
CA VAL A 67 6.21 0.93 6.25
C VAL A 67 4.72 0.80 6.56
N PHE A 68 4.04 -0.23 6.06
CA PHE A 68 2.63 -0.48 6.37
C PHE A 68 2.40 -0.63 7.88
N LEU A 69 3.24 -1.40 8.58
CA LEU A 69 3.10 -1.63 10.02
C LEU A 69 3.30 -0.34 10.82
N GLU A 70 4.27 0.51 10.45
CA GLU A 70 4.46 1.81 11.10
C GLU A 70 3.27 2.74 10.82
N LEU A 71 2.81 2.83 9.56
CA LEU A 71 1.60 3.59 9.23
C LEU A 71 0.40 3.12 10.05
N LYS A 72 0.21 1.81 10.21
CA LYS A 72 -0.91 1.26 10.98
C LYS A 72 -0.85 1.60 12.48
N ARG A 73 0.35 1.83 13.03
CA ARG A 73 0.56 2.26 14.43
C ARG A 73 0.36 3.76 14.60
N ASP A 74 0.86 4.55 13.66
CA ASP A 74 0.94 6.02 13.79
C ASP A 74 -0.31 6.75 13.32
N ILE A 75 -1.00 6.26 12.28
CA ILE A 75 -2.18 6.96 11.77
C ILE A 75 -3.34 6.86 12.78
N PRO A 76 -4.13 7.93 12.97
CA PRO A 76 -5.26 7.88 13.89
C PRO A 76 -6.30 6.86 13.42
N GLN A 77 -6.96 6.17 14.37
CA GLN A 77 -7.91 5.07 14.11
C GLN A 77 -9.05 5.44 13.14
N GLN A 78 -9.40 6.73 12.99
CA GLN A 78 -10.37 7.19 11.99
C GLN A 78 -9.83 7.29 10.55
N HIS A 79 -8.58 6.88 10.31
CA HIS A 79 -7.96 6.84 8.99
C HIS A 79 -7.86 5.40 8.48
N ASP A 80 -8.08 5.25 7.18
CA ASP A 80 -7.97 3.99 6.47
C ASP A 80 -6.72 3.99 5.58
N ILE A 81 -6.07 2.83 5.48
CA ILE A 81 -4.99 2.56 4.54
C ILE A 81 -5.56 1.74 3.39
N HIS A 82 -5.39 2.26 2.18
CA HIS A 82 -5.74 1.57 0.95
C HIS A 82 -4.51 1.48 0.04
N TYR A 83 -4.51 0.56 -0.92
CA TYR A 83 -3.56 0.63 -2.04
C TYR A 83 -4.27 1.16 -3.28
N TRP A 84 -3.57 1.68 -4.27
CA TRP A 84 -4.20 2.14 -5.52
C TRP A 84 -3.60 1.49 -6.76
N LYS A 85 -4.43 1.34 -7.79
CA LYS A 85 -4.03 0.80 -9.08
C LYS A 85 -4.88 1.42 -10.20
N SER A 86 -4.20 1.97 -11.20
CA SER A 86 -4.82 2.47 -12.44
C SER A 86 -5.13 1.36 -13.44
N LYS A 87 -5.90 1.71 -14.48
CA LYS A 87 -6.18 0.82 -15.62
C LYS A 87 -4.94 0.57 -16.48
N GLU A 88 -4.04 1.54 -16.53
CA GLU A 88 -2.77 1.51 -17.27
C GLU A 88 -1.69 0.69 -16.54
N GLY A 89 -1.97 0.23 -15.31
CA GLY A 89 -1.10 -0.63 -14.53
C GLY A 89 -0.11 0.10 -13.62
N PHE A 90 -0.23 1.42 -13.49
CA PHE A 90 0.43 2.16 -12.41
C PHE A 90 -0.19 1.83 -11.06
N GLU A 91 0.62 1.79 -10.03
CA GLU A 91 0.23 1.48 -8.66
C GLU A 91 0.79 2.53 -7.70
N ALA A 92 0.09 2.71 -6.58
CA ALA A 92 0.59 3.42 -5.41
C ALA A 92 0.40 2.51 -4.19
N ASP A 93 1.43 2.35 -3.36
CA ASP A 93 1.42 1.37 -2.28
C ASP A 93 0.38 1.71 -1.20
N PHE A 94 0.35 2.97 -0.75
CA PHE A 94 -0.58 3.43 0.28
C PHE A 94 -1.28 4.74 -0.09
N VAL A 95 -2.58 4.78 0.17
CA VAL A 95 -3.45 5.94 0.09
C VAL A 95 -4.12 6.08 1.45
N ILE A 96 -3.74 7.13 2.17
CA ILE A 96 -4.27 7.41 3.52
C ILE A 96 -5.53 8.24 3.39
N ARG A 97 -6.64 7.73 3.92
CA ARG A 97 -7.96 8.35 3.79
C ARG A 97 -8.52 8.72 5.15
N LYS A 98 -9.09 9.93 5.26
CA LYS A 98 -9.87 10.39 6.42
C LYS A 98 -11.31 10.66 5.99
N GLY A 99 -12.22 9.74 6.26
CA GLY A 99 -13.61 9.84 5.81
C GLY A 99 -13.68 9.83 4.28
N LEU A 100 -14.07 10.94 3.66
CA LEU A 100 -14.09 11.08 2.19
C LEU A 100 -12.81 11.69 1.61
N ALA A 101 -11.96 12.31 2.43
CA ALA A 101 -10.79 13.03 1.95
C ALA A 101 -9.55 12.12 1.91
N ILE A 102 -8.79 12.19 0.82
CA ILE A 102 -7.43 11.62 0.77
C ILE A 102 -6.48 12.60 1.43
N LYS A 103 -5.59 12.08 2.27
CA LYS A 103 -4.67 12.85 3.10
C LYS A 103 -3.25 12.75 2.63
N GLU A 104 -2.84 11.57 2.20
CA GLU A 104 -1.48 11.32 1.76
C GLU A 104 -1.49 10.16 0.76
N ILE A 105 -0.55 10.19 -0.18
CA ILE A 105 -0.27 9.07 -1.06
C ILE A 105 1.21 8.74 -0.89
N ILE A 106 1.49 7.48 -0.62
CA ILE A 106 2.82 7.01 -0.28
C ILE A 106 3.19 5.90 -1.25
N GLN A 107 4.34 6.07 -1.90
CA GLN A 107 5.01 5.02 -2.67
C GLN A 107 6.23 4.53 -1.90
N VAL A 108 6.45 3.22 -1.84
CA VAL A 108 7.59 2.64 -1.13
C VAL A 108 8.57 2.05 -2.14
N ALA A 109 9.81 2.51 -2.08
CA ALA A 109 10.88 2.03 -2.93
C ALA A 109 12.14 1.78 -2.12
N TYR A 110 12.48 0.51 -1.90
CA TYR A 110 13.67 0.16 -1.11
C TYR A 110 14.94 0.81 -1.67
N GLU A 111 15.15 0.70 -2.99
CA GLU A 111 16.28 1.30 -3.69
C GLU A 111 15.83 1.93 -5.01
N LEU A 112 16.26 3.18 -5.26
CA LEU A 112 16.01 3.92 -6.50
C LEU A 112 17.25 3.93 -7.40
N ASN A 113 17.81 2.75 -7.66
CA ASN A 113 19.13 2.60 -8.31
C ASN A 113 19.16 2.94 -9.81
N SER A 114 18.00 3.01 -10.46
CA SER A 114 17.93 3.29 -11.89
C SER A 114 16.92 4.39 -12.18
N GLU A 115 17.26 5.26 -13.15
CA GLU A 115 16.36 6.31 -13.63
C GLU A 115 15.01 5.74 -14.08
N LYS A 116 15.03 4.54 -14.69
CA LYS A 116 13.80 3.84 -15.09
C LYS A 116 12.94 3.43 -13.90
N THR A 117 13.54 2.92 -12.83
CA THR A 117 12.82 2.57 -11.60
C THR A 117 12.22 3.84 -11.00
N LYS A 118 13.04 4.88 -10.85
CA LYS A 118 12.61 6.16 -10.30
C LYS A 118 11.44 6.76 -11.09
N ASP A 119 11.56 6.85 -12.42
CA ASP A 119 10.51 7.37 -13.30
C ASP A 119 9.21 6.56 -13.18
N ARG A 120 9.30 5.23 -13.02
CA ARG A 120 8.12 4.38 -12.80
C ARG A 120 7.44 4.66 -11.46
N GLU A 121 8.21 4.69 -10.37
CA GLU A 121 7.67 4.92 -9.01
C GLU A 121 7.03 6.32 -8.92
N VAL A 122 7.71 7.33 -9.44
CA VAL A 122 7.22 8.72 -9.46
C VAL A 122 5.96 8.87 -10.31
N ARG A 123 5.89 8.23 -11.49
CA ARG A 123 4.68 8.26 -12.33
C ARG A 123 3.49 7.60 -11.65
N GLY A 124 3.70 6.51 -10.93
CA GLY A 124 2.66 5.84 -10.17
C GLY A 124 2.06 6.75 -9.10
N LEU A 125 2.94 7.38 -8.30
CA LEU A 125 2.57 8.37 -7.30
C LEU A 125 1.81 9.55 -7.92
N ALA A 126 2.36 10.16 -8.97
CA ALA A 126 1.78 11.33 -9.62
C ALA A 126 0.42 11.03 -10.27
N ALA A 127 0.24 9.85 -10.87
CA ALA A 127 -1.03 9.42 -11.42
C ALA A 127 -2.10 9.27 -10.32
N CYS A 128 -1.74 8.63 -9.20
CA CYS A 128 -2.63 8.49 -8.04
C CYS A 128 -3.00 9.85 -7.44
N ALA A 129 -2.02 10.77 -7.32
CA ALA A 129 -2.24 12.11 -6.77
C ALA A 129 -3.22 12.92 -7.60
N ARG A 130 -3.06 12.90 -8.93
CA ARG A 130 -4.00 13.56 -9.85
C ARG A 130 -5.41 13.00 -9.77
N GLU A 131 -5.55 11.66 -9.75
CA GLU A 131 -6.87 11.02 -9.63
C GLU A 131 -7.54 11.38 -8.29
N SER A 132 -6.74 11.47 -7.23
CA SER A 132 -7.20 11.78 -5.88
C SER A 132 -7.38 13.28 -5.61
N GLY A 133 -6.94 14.15 -6.52
CA GLY A 133 -6.96 15.61 -6.38
C GLY A 133 -5.94 16.18 -5.38
N LEU A 134 -4.87 15.44 -5.09
CA LEU A 134 -3.75 15.92 -4.27
C LEU A 134 -2.66 16.55 -5.15
N ASP A 135 -1.98 17.56 -4.60
CA ASP A 135 -0.83 18.25 -5.21
C ASP A 135 0.52 17.80 -4.62
N HIS A 136 0.49 16.77 -3.77
CA HIS A 136 1.66 16.18 -3.14
C HIS A 136 1.51 14.66 -2.99
N GLY A 137 2.64 14.01 -2.74
CA GLY A 137 2.74 12.63 -2.29
C GLY A 137 4.10 12.42 -1.64
N LEU A 138 4.38 11.20 -1.18
CA LEU A 138 5.62 10.86 -0.51
C LEU A 138 6.21 9.59 -1.12
N ILE A 139 7.51 9.60 -1.42
CA ILE A 139 8.25 8.38 -1.72
C ILE A 139 9.13 8.03 -0.53
N ILE A 140 8.85 6.91 0.14
CA ILE A 140 9.69 6.41 1.22
C ILE A 140 10.77 5.52 0.62
N THR A 141 12.02 5.90 0.86
CA THR A 141 13.20 5.13 0.43
C THR A 141 14.08 4.78 1.62
N LYS A 142 15.01 3.84 1.42
CA LYS A 142 15.91 3.39 2.49
C LYS A 142 16.93 4.46 2.90
N ASP A 143 17.50 5.18 1.94
CA ASP A 143 18.82 5.81 2.13
C ASP A 143 18.83 7.35 2.05
N PHE A 144 17.80 8.01 1.52
CA PHE A 144 17.83 9.47 1.35
C PHE A 144 16.47 10.17 1.44
N GLU A 145 16.53 11.45 1.81
CA GLU A 145 15.41 12.39 1.83
C GLU A 145 15.67 13.49 0.79
N LYS A 146 14.67 13.79 -0.04
CA LYS A 146 14.73 14.84 -1.06
C LYS A 146 13.32 15.34 -1.37
N LEU A 147 13.19 16.62 -1.69
CA LEU A 147 11.96 17.21 -2.25
C LEU A 147 12.13 17.43 -3.75
N GLU A 148 11.21 16.91 -4.54
CA GLU A 148 11.12 17.06 -5.99
C GLU A 148 9.73 17.57 -6.38
N ILE A 149 9.61 18.16 -7.58
CA ILE A 149 8.33 18.48 -8.20
C ILE A 149 8.28 17.75 -9.52
N VAL A 150 7.39 16.78 -9.63
CA VAL A 150 7.17 16.04 -10.87
C VAL A 150 5.71 16.18 -11.25
N ASP A 151 5.46 16.60 -12.48
CA ASP A 151 4.10 16.60 -13.01
C ASP A 151 3.12 17.53 -12.25
N GLY A 152 3.67 18.53 -11.56
CA GLY A 152 2.95 19.47 -10.68
C GLY A 152 2.73 18.96 -9.25
N ILE A 153 3.17 17.74 -8.95
CA ILE A 153 3.07 17.09 -7.65
C ILE A 153 4.39 17.27 -6.90
N LYS A 154 4.33 17.73 -5.65
CA LYS A 154 5.49 17.79 -4.74
C LYS A 154 5.70 16.40 -4.10
N ASN A 155 6.90 15.84 -4.19
CA ASN A 155 7.19 14.50 -3.69
C ASN A 155 8.57 14.33 -3.08
#